data_AF-A0A1H0W021-F1
#
_entry.id   AF-A0A1H0W021-F1
#
_cell.length_a   1.000
_cell.length_b   1.000
_cell.length_c   1.000
_cell.angle_alpha   90.00
_cell.angle_beta   90.00
_cell.angle_gamma   90.00
#
_symmetry.space_group_name_H-M   'P 1'
#
loop_
_entity.id
_entity.type
_entity.pdbx_description
1 polymer ?
#
loop_
_entity_poly.entity_id
_entity_poly.type
_entity_poly.pdbx_seq_one_letter_code
_entity_poly.pdbx_strand_id
1 'polypeptide(L)' 'MRGVKRVVVVLTVLVVALIVLAFVLENQQVASLSFFGFATGEMPVSVFVVVALIIGMLIGPLLSMWMPKPRRTPIPATRF' A
#
# COMPACT_ATOMS: atom_id res chain seq x y z
N MET A 1 22.25 1.57 14.58
CA MET A 1 21.44 1.81 13.36
C MET A 1 20.23 0.85 13.19
N ARG A 2 20.26 -0.41 13.67
CA ARG A 2 19.12 -1.35 13.53
C ARG A 2 17.87 -0.93 14.33
N GLY A 3 18.05 -0.40 15.54
CA GLY A 3 16.96 0.12 16.37
C GLY A 3 16.28 1.35 15.78
N VAL A 4 17.08 2.33 15.32
CA VAL A 4 16.56 3.55 14.67
C VAL A 4 15.74 3.22 13.43
N LYS A 5 16.23 2.31 12.55
CA LYS A 5 15.43 1.83 11.41
C LYS A 5 14.10 1.21 11.82
N ARG A 6 14.08 0.40 12.89
CA ARG A 6 12.84 -0.22 13.40
C ARG A 6 11.86 0.82 13.94
N VAL A 7 12.34 1.80 14.69
CA VAL A 7 11.53 2.90 15.22
C VAL A 7 10.92 3.72 14.09
N VAL A 8 11.71 4.05 13.06
CA VAL A 8 11.21 4.79 11.89
C VAL A 8 10.11 4.00 11.17
N VAL A 9 10.30 2.70 10.93
CA VAL A 9 9.27 1.85 10.30
C VAL A 9 7.99 1.82 11.14
N VAL A 10 8.10 1.62 12.46
CA VAL A 10 6.93 1.60 13.35
C VAL A 10 6.20 2.95 13.31
N LEU A 11 6.93 4.07 13.37
CA LEU A 11 6.35 5.40 13.27
C LEU A 11 5.66 5.62 11.93
N THR A 12 6.26 5.20 10.81
CA THR A 12 5.63 5.31 9.49
C THR A 12 4.33 4.51 9.43
N VAL A 13 4.35 3.26 9.90
CA VAL A 13 3.13 2.42 9.94
C VAL A 13 2.06 3.06 10.83
N LEU A 14 2.44 3.62 11.97
CA LEU A 14 1.51 4.30 12.87
C LEU A 14 0.89 5.54 12.21
N VAL A 15 1.69 6.37 11.55
CA VAL A 15 1.19 7.55 10.81
C VAL A 15 0.21 7.13 9.72
N VAL A 16 0.54 6.10 8.94
CA VAL A 16 -0.37 5.56 7.90
C VAL A 16 -1.67 5.07 8.53
N ALA A 17 -1.60 4.35 9.65
CA ALA A 17 -2.79 3.87 10.36
C ALA A 17 -3.68 5.04 10.86
N LEU A 18 -3.08 6.10 11.39
CA LEU A 18 -3.81 7.29 11.83
C LEU A 18 -4.47 8.03 10.66
N ILE A 19 -3.79 8.13 9.52
CA ILE A 19 -4.37 8.72 8.30
C ILE A 19 -5.57 7.90 7.83
N VAL A 20 -5.44 6.57 7.78
CA VAL A 20 -6.54 5.67 7.41
C VAL A 20 -7.71 5.83 8.37
N LEU A 21 -7.45 5.89 9.68
CA LEU A 21 -8.51 6.08 10.68
C LEU A 21 -9.25 7.41 10.49
N ALA A 22 -8.51 8.51 10.34
CA ALA A 22 -9.11 9.83 10.10
C ALA A 22 -9.92 9.84 8.80
N PHE A 23 -9.39 9.24 7.74
CA PHE A 23 -10.09 9.10 6.48
C PHE A 23 -11.40 8.29 6.62
N VAL A 24 -11.38 7.19 7.37
CA VAL A 24 -12.58 6.37 7.64
C VAL A 24 -13.64 7.15 8.41
N LEU A 25 -13.22 7.93 9.40
CA LEU A 25 -14.14 8.74 10.22
C LEU A 25 -14.72 9.92 9.44
N GLU A 26 -13.92 10.57 8.59
CA GLU A 26 -14.38 11.72 7.80
C GLU A 26 -15.26 11.28 6.61
N ASN A 27 -14.99 10.11 6.04
CA ASN A 27 -15.68 9.60 4.85
C ASN A 27 -16.67 8.49 5.23
N GLN A 28 -17.55 8.79 6.19
CA GLN A 28 -18.67 7.92 6.58
C GLN A 28 -19.87 7.97 5.61
N GLN A 29 -19.79 8.79 4.57
CA GLN A 29 -20.82 8.90 3.55
C GLN A 29 -21.11 7.53 2.91
N VAL A 30 -22.38 7.15 2.90
CA VAL A 30 -22.85 5.88 2.32
C VAL A 30 -22.79 5.97 0.79
N ALA A 31 -22.20 4.96 0.16
CA ALA A 31 -22.13 4.82 -1.28
C ALA A 31 -22.35 3.37 -1.72
N SER A 32 -22.82 3.20 -2.94
CA SER A 32 -22.92 1.91 -3.64
C SER A 32 -22.08 1.99 -4.90
N LEU A 33 -21.19 1.02 -5.14
CA LEU A 33 -20.49 0.91 -6.42
C LEU A 33 -21.26 0.01 -7.36
N SER A 34 -21.44 0.44 -8.60
CA SER A 34 -21.98 -0.38 -9.68
C SER A 34 -20.87 -0.79 -10.64
N PHE A 35 -20.73 -2.10 -10.86
CA PHE A 35 -19.76 -2.69 -11.76
C PHE A 35 -20.50 -3.59 -12.74
N PHE A 36 -20.42 -3.29 -14.04
CA PHE A 36 -21.03 -4.11 -15.10
C PHE A 36 -22.51 -4.46 -14.86
N GLY A 37 -23.28 -3.52 -14.29
CA GLY A 37 -24.69 -3.70 -13.96
C GLY A 37 -24.97 -4.37 -12.60
N PHE A 38 -23.96 -4.88 -11.91
CA PHE A 38 -24.06 -5.37 -10.54
C PHE A 38 -23.74 -4.27 -9.54
N ALA A 39 -24.62 -4.03 -8.58
CA ALA A 39 -24.39 -3.06 -7.51
C ALA A 39 -23.90 -3.77 -6.25
N THR A 40 -22.92 -3.17 -5.57
CA THR A 40 -22.56 -3.56 -4.20
C THR A 40 -23.59 -3.04 -3.21
N GLY A 41 -23.64 -3.64 -2.02
CA GLY A 41 -24.41 -3.09 -0.91
C GLY A 41 -23.93 -1.68 -0.53
N GLU A 42 -24.82 -0.93 0.12
CA GLU A 42 -24.54 0.39 0.66
C GLU A 42 -23.54 0.29 1.82
N MET A 43 -22.36 0.89 1.63
CA MET A 43 -21.32 0.97 2.66
C MET A 43 -20.64 2.35 2.62
N PRO A 44 -19.98 2.77 3.70
CA PRO A 44 -19.18 3.99 3.69
C PRO A 44 -18.14 3.98 2.57
N VAL A 45 -17.98 5.10 1.86
CA VAL A 45 -16.96 5.28 0.80
C VAL A 45 -15.57 4.84 1.27
N SER A 46 -15.27 5.11 2.54
CA SER A 46 -14.00 4.76 3.14
C SER A 46 -13.67 3.27 3.10
N VAL A 47 -14.67 2.39 3.24
CA VAL A 47 -14.47 0.94 3.20
C VAL A 47 -13.92 0.52 1.83
N PHE A 48 -14.51 1.04 0.75
CA PHE A 48 -14.08 0.71 -0.61
C PHE A 48 -12.66 1.20 -0.90
N VAL A 49 -12.33 2.42 -0.49
CA VAL A 49 -11.01 3.01 -0.73
C VAL A 49 -9.93 2.29 0.09
N VAL A 50 -10.19 1.96 1.35
CA VAL A 50 -9.24 1.22 2.20
C VAL A 50 -8.98 -0.18 1.62
N VAL A 51 -10.03 -0.88 1.19
CA VAL A 51 -9.88 -2.20 0.55
C VAL A 51 -9.05 -2.09 -0.74
N ALA A 52 -9.32 -1.08 -1.59
CA ALA A 52 -8.55 -0.85 -2.81
C ALA A 52 -7.07 -0.58 -2.52
N LEU A 53 -6.77 0.22 -1.49
CA LEU A 53 -5.39 0.48 -1.05
C LEU A 53 -4.69 -0.78 -0.56
N ILE A 54 -5.36 -1.62 0.23
CA ILE A 54 -4.81 -2.90 0.69
C ILE A 54 -4.52 -3.81 -0.50
N ILE A 55 -5.46 -3.93 -1.44
CA ILE A 55 -5.29 -4.74 -2.65
C ILE A 55 -4.10 -4.22 -3.47
N GLY A 56 -4.02 -2.92 -3.73
CA GLY A 56 -2.89 -2.31 -4.44
C GLY A 56 -1.55 -2.55 -3.75
N MET A 57 -1.51 -2.45 -2.41
CA MET A 57 -0.33 -2.73 -1.60
C MET A 57 0.09 -4.21 -1.66
N LEU A 58 -0.85 -5.15 -1.79
CA LEU A 58 -0.53 -6.58 -1.97
C LEU A 58 -0.06 -6.88 -3.39
N ILE A 59 -0.66 -6.24 -4.40
CA ILE A 59 -0.30 -6.43 -5.81
C ILE A 59 1.13 -5.97 -6.10
N GLY A 60 1.58 -4.85 -5.52
CA GLY A 60 2.94 -4.33 -5.77
C GLY A 60 4.08 -5.34 -5.49
N PRO A 61 4.17 -5.93 -4.29
CA PRO A 61 5.11 -6.98 -3.97
C PRO A 61 4.93 -8.25 -4.79
N LEU A 62 3.68 -8.66 -5.09
CA LEU A 62 3.40 -9.82 -5.93
C LEU A 62 3.97 -9.62 -7.35
N LEU A 63 3.78 -8.45 -7.95
CA LEU A 63 4.37 -8.09 -9.24
C LEU A 63 5.91 -8.01 -9.15
N SER A 64 6.45 -7.44 -8.06
CA SER A 64 7.90 -7.39 -7.83
C SER A 64 8.52 -8.78 -7.71
N MET A 65 7.78 -9.79 -7.24
CA MET A 65 8.28 -11.16 -7.12
C MET A 65 8.44 -11.85 -8.48
N TRP A 66 7.66 -11.44 -9.48
CA TRP A 66 7.74 -11.96 -10.85
C TRP A 66 8.69 -11.17 -11.75
N MET A 67 9.15 -9.99 -11.32
CA MET A 67 10.12 -9.21 -12.08
C MET A 67 11.57 -9.72 -11.90
N PRO A 68 12.36 -9.83 -13.00
CA PRO A 68 13.77 -10.21 -12.91
C PRO A 68 14.53 -9.20 -12.06
N LYS A 69 15.28 -9.68 -11.07
CA LYS A 69 16.15 -8.83 -10.26
C LYS A 69 17.23 -8.24 -11.18
N PRO A 70 17.42 -6.90 -11.24
CA PRO A 70 18.47 -6.33 -12.04
C PRO A 70 19.81 -6.92 -11.57
N ARG A 71 20.51 -7.58 -12.50
CA ARG A 71 21.86 -8.08 -12.24
C ARG A 71 22.70 -6.85 -11.94
N ARG A 72 23.10 -6.68 -10.68
CA ARG A 72 24.13 -5.70 -10.33
C ARG A 72 25.43 -6.25 -10.90
N THR A 73 25.78 -5.83 -12.11
CA THR A 73 27.08 -6.13 -12.70
C THR A 73 28.13 -5.49 -11.80
N PRO A 74 29.04 -6.26 -11.18
CA PRO A 74 30.14 -5.67 -10.44
C PRO A 74 30.95 -4.83 -11.42
N ILE A 75 31.11 -3.54 -11.14
CA ILE A 75 32.03 -2.69 -11.89
C ILE A 75 33.42 -3.31 -11.66
N PRO A 76 34.12 -3.78 -12.72
CA PRO A 76 35.47 -4.28 -12.56
C PRO A 76 36.31 -3.13 -12.02
N ALA A 77 36.92 -3.32 -10.87
CA ALA A 77 37.98 -2.43 -10.41
C ALA A 77 39.15 -2.61 -11.37
N THR A 78 39.17 -1.83 -12.45
CA THR A 78 40.35 -1.64 -13.29
C THR A 78 41.43 -1.04 -12.41
N ARG A 79 42.30 -1.92 -11.91
CA ARG A 79 43.65 -1.56 -11.46
C ARG A 79 44.42 -1.14 -12.71
N PHE A 80 44.68 0.15 -12.84
CA PHE A 80 45.86 0.70 -13.49
C PHE A 80 46.29 1.94 -12.71
#